data_AF-A0A955AS65-F1
#
_entry.id   AF-A0A955AS65-F1
#
_cell.length_a   1.000
_cell.length_b   1.000
_cell.length_c   1.000
_cell.angle_alpha   90.00
_cell.angle_beta   90.00
_cell.angle_gamma   90.00
#
_symmetry.space_group_name_H-M   'P 1'
#
loop_
_entity.id
_entity.type
_entity.pdbx_description
1 polymer ?
#
loop_
_entity_poly.entity_id
_entity_poly.type
_entity_poly.pdbx_seq_one_letter_code
_entity_poly.pdbx_strand_id
1 'polypeptide(L)'
;MNANTKRMLAIAGTLLVCVVMIVSWTIFRSVPWLVLDGGAIANAMEQSATESYHAALASGDATVQLQILEEQFAPLIRQDDDGAAWIRDEFSDDLSALVDSADPGVSNAASRVLSLLDGEPGLPDDG
;
A
#
# COMPACT_ATOMS: atom_id res chain seq x y z
N MET A 1 16.04 6.68 -27.72
CA MET A 1 15.47 5.74 -26.71
C MET A 1 13.97 5.98 -26.67
N ASN A 2 13.16 4.99 -27.04
CA ASN A 2 11.73 5.20 -27.30
C ASN A 2 10.92 5.24 -25.99
N ALA A 3 9.79 5.96 -25.98
CA ALA A 3 8.95 6.17 -24.80
C ALA A 3 8.51 4.85 -24.12
N ASN A 4 8.32 3.81 -24.92
CA ASN A 4 7.94 2.47 -24.45
C ASN A 4 9.07 1.79 -23.65
N THR A 5 10.34 2.07 -23.99
CA THR A 5 11.52 1.55 -23.28
C THR A 5 11.68 2.21 -21.92
N LYS A 6 11.31 3.49 -21.76
CA LYS A 6 11.32 4.18 -20.47
C LYS A 6 10.24 3.66 -19.53
N ARG A 7 9.03 3.40 -20.04
CA ARG A 7 7.92 2.83 -19.26
C ARG A 7 8.25 1.41 -18.77
N MET A 8 8.80 0.56 -19.64
CA MET A 8 9.24 -0.78 -19.23
C MET A 8 10.34 -0.73 -18.17
N LEU A 9 11.28 0.21 -18.26
CA LEU A 9 12.34 0.35 -17.26
C LEU A 9 11.80 0.85 -15.92
N ALA A 10 10.82 1.76 -15.94
CA ALA A 10 10.13 2.23 -14.74
C ALA A 10 9.37 1.08 -14.07
N ILE A 11 8.58 0.32 -14.84
CA ILE A 11 7.80 -0.83 -14.33
C ILE A 11 8.73 -1.92 -13.77
N ALA A 12 9.84 -2.22 -14.46
CA ALA A 12 10.82 -3.18 -13.97
C ALA A 12 11.53 -2.69 -12.70
N GLY A 13 11.79 -1.38 -12.58
CA GLY A 13 12.32 -0.75 -11.37
C GLY A 13 11.32 -0.82 -10.21
N THR A 14 10.06 -0.50 -10.45
CA THR A 14 8.99 -0.57 -9.45
C THR A 14 8.77 -2.01 -8.96
N LEU A 15 8.73 -2.98 -9.87
CA LEU A 15 8.62 -4.40 -9.49
C LEU A 15 9.82 -4.89 -8.68
N LEU A 16 11.04 -4.44 -9.03
CA LEU A 16 12.25 -4.77 -8.26
C LEU A 16 12.18 -4.20 -6.85
N VAL A 17 11.71 -2.96 -6.69
CA VAL A 17 11.53 -2.31 -5.38
C VAL A 17 10.47 -3.05 -4.55
N CYS A 18 9.32 -3.40 -5.13
CA CYS A 18 8.28 -4.17 -4.45
C CYS A 18 8.80 -5.52 -3.92
N VAL A 19 9.62 -6.23 -4.71
CA VAL A 19 10.21 -7.51 -4.30
C VAL A 19 11.21 -7.33 -3.16
N VAL A 20 12.05 -6.30 -3.21
CA VAL A 20 13.01 -6.00 -2.13
C VAL A 20 12.28 -5.63 -0.83
N MET A 21 11.15 -4.93 -0.91
CA MET A 21 10.35 -4.58 0.26
C MET A 21 9.71 -5.79 0.95
N ILE A 22 9.21 -6.77 0.19
CA ILE A 22 8.68 -8.03 0.75
C ILE A 22 9.79 -8.81 1.49
N VAL A 23 11.02 -8.80 0.96
CA VAL A 23 12.15 -9.45 1.62
C VAL A 23 12.57 -8.70 2.88
N SER A 24 12.63 -7.36 2.83
CA SER A 24 12.87 -6.53 4.02
C SER A 24 11.84 -6.80 5.12
N TRP A 25 10.56 -6.93 4.77
CA TRP A 25 9.47 -7.26 5.70
C TRP A 25 9.72 -8.55 6.51
N THR A 26 10.22 -9.62 5.86
CA THR A 26 10.54 -10.87 6.57
C THR A 26 11.68 -10.72 7.58
N ILE A 27 12.61 -9.81 7.32
CA ILE A 27 13.74 -9.52 8.22
C ILE A 27 13.25 -8.68 9.42
N PHE A 28 12.38 -7.70 9.20
CA PHE A 28 11.81 -6.85 10.26
C PHE A 28 10.95 -7.64 11.25
N ARG A 29 10.16 -8.61 10.79
CA ARG A 29 9.32 -9.45 11.67
C ARG A 29 10.10 -10.34 12.65
N SER A 30 11.39 -10.56 12.42
CA SER A 30 12.24 -11.39 13.28
C SER A 30 12.83 -10.63 14.48
N VAL A 31 12.49 -9.35 14.67
CA VAL A 31 13.11 -8.47 15.66
C VAL A 31 12.06 -7.98 16.69
N PRO A 32 11.90 -8.68 17.83
CA PRO A 32 10.77 -8.46 18.76
C PRO A 32 10.81 -7.17 19.60
N TRP A 33 11.75 -6.26 19.38
CA TRP A 33 11.85 -4.98 20.11
C TRP A 33 11.59 -3.75 19.21
N LEU A 34 11.29 -3.96 17.93
CA LEU A 34 11.01 -2.89 17.00
C LEU A 34 9.49 -2.64 16.98
N VAL A 35 9.01 -1.89 17.96
CA VAL A 35 7.68 -1.26 17.88
C VAL A 35 7.83 -0.14 16.85
N LEU A 36 7.40 -0.41 15.61
CA LEU A 36 7.45 0.53 14.52
C LEU A 36 6.21 1.43 14.61
N ASP A 37 6.33 2.52 15.37
CA ASP A 37 5.44 3.68 15.28
C ASP A 37 5.20 4.02 13.79
N GLY A 38 4.02 4.50 13.38
CA GLY A 38 3.71 4.80 11.97
C GLY A 38 4.77 5.69 11.30
N GLY A 39 5.44 6.55 12.09
CA GLY A 39 6.59 7.34 11.65
C GLY A 39 7.89 6.55 11.38
N ALA A 40 8.07 5.38 12.00
CA ALA A 40 9.16 4.44 11.74
C ALA A 40 8.87 3.54 10.52
N ILE A 41 7.60 3.19 10.27
CA ILE A 41 7.16 2.61 8.98
C ILE A 41 7.41 3.63 7.86
N ALA A 42 7.02 4.89 8.05
CA ALA A 42 7.30 5.99 7.11
C ALA A 42 8.79 6.34 6.98
N ASN A 43 9.63 6.04 7.98
CA ASN A 43 11.09 6.20 7.87
C ASN A 43 11.76 5.01 7.16
N ALA A 44 11.26 3.79 7.40
CA ALA A 44 11.71 2.59 6.71
C ALA A 44 11.24 2.57 5.25
N MET A 45 10.04 3.08 4.99
CA MET A 45 9.49 3.40 3.68
C MET A 45 9.94 4.81 3.33
N GLU A 46 11.22 4.94 2.98
CA GLU A 46 11.84 6.19 2.53
C GLU A 46 10.87 7.03 1.66
N GLN A 47 10.91 8.36 1.74
CA GLN A 47 10.03 9.28 0.98
C GLN A 47 9.87 8.91 -0.51
N SER A 48 10.92 8.33 -1.11
CA SER A 48 10.93 7.82 -2.48
C SER A 48 9.97 6.64 -2.73
N ALA A 49 9.75 5.79 -1.74
CA ALA A 49 8.78 4.70 -1.76
C ALA A 49 7.35 5.22 -1.68
N THR A 50 7.07 6.16 -0.77
CA THR A 50 5.76 6.80 -0.64
C THR A 50 5.35 7.51 -1.92
N GLU A 51 6.23 8.32 -2.48
CA GLU A 51 6.00 8.98 -3.78
C GLU A 51 5.80 7.97 -4.92
N SER A 52 6.48 6.82 -4.87
CA SER A 52 6.30 5.75 -5.86
C SER A 52 4.92 5.10 -5.75
N TYR A 53 4.38 4.90 -4.55
CA TYR A 53 3.01 4.40 -4.36
C TYR A 53 1.98 5.42 -4.86
N HIS A 54 2.11 6.71 -4.52
CA HIS A 54 1.26 7.76 -5.07
C HIS A 54 1.26 7.74 -6.61
N ALA A 55 2.44 7.70 -7.22
CA ALA A 55 2.57 7.67 -8.66
C ALA A 55 1.96 6.41 -9.29
N ALA A 56 2.07 5.26 -8.61
CA ALA A 56 1.50 4.00 -9.07
C ALA A 56 -0.03 3.99 -8.96
N LEU A 57 -0.58 4.50 -7.86
CA LEU A 57 -2.03 4.66 -7.66
C LEU A 57 -2.61 5.69 -8.65
N ALA A 58 -1.88 6.76 -8.97
CA ALA A 58 -2.29 7.74 -9.98
C ALA A 58 -2.03 7.31 -11.43
N SER A 59 -1.32 6.19 -11.67
CA SER A 59 -0.85 5.80 -13.01
C SER A 59 -1.96 5.45 -14.00
N GLY A 60 -3.14 5.07 -13.50
CA GLY A 60 -4.25 4.53 -14.29
C GLY A 60 -4.05 3.10 -14.79
N ASP A 61 -2.95 2.44 -14.38
CA ASP A 61 -2.73 1.02 -14.67
C ASP A 61 -3.48 0.17 -13.65
N ALA A 62 -4.64 -0.35 -14.06
CA ALA A 62 -5.51 -1.15 -13.20
C ALA A 62 -4.81 -2.39 -12.64
N THR A 63 -3.83 -2.98 -13.34
CA THR A 63 -3.11 -4.16 -12.83
C THR A 63 -2.21 -3.77 -11.66
N VAL A 64 -1.47 -2.68 -11.81
CA VAL A 64 -0.59 -2.16 -10.76
C VAL A 64 -1.40 -1.67 -9.56
N GLN A 65 -2.49 -0.94 -9.81
CA GLN A 65 -3.41 -0.47 -8.77
C GLN A 65 -4.00 -1.64 -7.97
N LEU A 66 -4.51 -2.66 -8.66
CA LEU A 66 -5.07 -3.85 -7.99
C LEU A 66 -4.00 -4.60 -7.18
N GLN A 67 -2.80 -4.75 -7.70
CA GLN A 67 -1.71 -5.40 -6.97
C GLN A 67 -1.39 -4.66 -5.66
N ILE A 68 -1.26 -3.33 -5.71
CA ILE A 68 -1.00 -2.53 -4.51
C ILE A 68 -2.17 -2.66 -3.52
N LEU A 69 -3.41 -2.49 -3.99
CA LEU A 69 -4.60 -2.52 -3.13
C LEU A 69 -4.82 -3.90 -2.48
N GLU A 70 -4.75 -4.98 -3.27
CA GLU A 70 -5.13 -6.33 -2.81
C GLU A 70 -3.97 -7.13 -2.21
N GLU A 71 -2.75 -6.98 -2.73
CA GLU A 71 -1.59 -7.78 -2.31
C GLU A 71 -0.68 -7.05 -1.32
N GLN A 72 -0.77 -5.72 -1.22
CA GLN A 72 0.09 -4.94 -0.32
C GLN A 72 -0.71 -4.21 0.77
N PHE A 73 -1.68 -3.37 0.42
CA PHE A 73 -2.42 -2.57 1.38
C PHE A 73 -3.37 -3.42 2.21
N ALA A 74 -4.24 -4.21 1.58
CA ALA A 74 -5.20 -5.03 2.32
C ALA A 74 -4.54 -6.05 3.28
N PRO A 75 -3.42 -6.72 2.95
CA PRO A 75 -2.71 -7.58 3.89
C PRO A 75 -2.02 -6.80 5.00
N LEU A 76 -1.45 -5.61 4.72
CA LEU A 76 -0.81 -4.78 5.72
C LEU A 76 -1.81 -4.32 6.79
N ILE A 77 -2.96 -3.80 6.35
CA ILE A 77 -4.04 -3.33 7.24
C ILE A 77 -4.51 -4.44 8.19
N ARG A 78 -4.61 -5.69 7.73
CA ARG A 78 -5.08 -6.80 8.56
C ARG A 78 -4.05 -7.34 9.54
N GLN A 79 -2.77 -7.06 9.32
CA GLN A 79 -1.67 -7.65 10.08
C GLN A 79 -1.00 -6.67 11.03
N ASP A 80 -1.18 -5.37 10.81
CA ASP A 80 -0.40 -4.32 11.44
C ASP A 80 -1.22 -3.02 11.57
N ASP A 81 -1.56 -2.64 12.81
CA ASP A 81 -2.37 -1.44 13.10
C ASP A 81 -1.62 -0.14 12.76
N ASP A 82 -0.29 -0.12 12.94
CA ASP A 82 0.56 1.03 12.59
C ASP A 82 0.65 1.20 11.07
N GLY A 83 0.73 0.11 10.31
CA GLY A 83 0.65 0.09 8.86
C GLY A 83 -0.72 0.52 8.34
N ALA A 84 -1.80 0.13 9.03
CA ALA A 84 -3.15 0.64 8.74
C ALA A 84 -3.24 2.16 8.99
N ALA A 85 -2.67 2.65 10.11
CA ALA A 85 -2.62 4.06 10.42
C ALA A 85 -1.82 4.86 9.38
N TRP A 86 -0.66 4.34 8.96
CA TRP A 86 0.16 4.95 7.91
C TRP A 86 -0.57 5.00 6.57
N ILE A 87 -1.22 3.90 6.13
CA ILE A 87 -2.02 3.92 4.89
C ILE A 87 -3.15 4.95 4.99
N ARG A 88 -3.83 5.00 6.14
CA ARG A 88 -4.93 5.94 6.38
C ARG A 88 -4.47 7.41 6.33
N ASP A 89 -3.30 7.71 6.87
CA ASP A 89 -2.79 9.09 6.91
C ASP A 89 -2.27 9.54 5.53
N GLU A 90 -1.51 8.68 4.86
CA GLU A 90 -0.78 9.07 3.65
C GLU A 90 -1.58 8.87 2.34
N PHE A 91 -2.40 7.81 2.24
CA PHE A 91 -3.04 7.43 0.96
C PHE A 91 -4.56 7.59 0.94
N SER A 92 -5.17 8.20 1.95
CA SER A 92 -6.64 8.38 2.01
C SER A 92 -7.20 9.09 0.78
N ASP A 93 -6.51 10.14 0.31
CA ASP A 93 -6.94 10.91 -0.86
C ASP A 93 -6.85 10.08 -2.15
N ASP A 94 -5.77 9.31 -2.36
CA ASP A 94 -5.65 8.43 -3.53
C ASP A 94 -6.69 7.32 -3.51
N LEU A 95 -6.91 6.70 -2.34
CA LEU A 95 -7.91 5.65 -2.17
C LEU A 95 -9.30 6.19 -2.49
N SER A 96 -9.62 7.40 -2.01
CA SER A 96 -10.87 8.07 -2.32
C SER A 96 -11.03 8.34 -3.82
N ALA A 97 -9.97 8.79 -4.49
CA ALA A 97 -9.99 9.00 -5.95
C ALA A 97 -10.17 7.68 -6.72
N LEU A 98 -9.60 6.57 -6.23
CA LEU A 98 -9.70 5.26 -6.86
C LEU A 98 -11.07 4.61 -6.69
N VAL A 99 -11.85 4.97 -5.66
CA VAL A 99 -13.25 4.57 -5.54
C VAL A 99 -14.06 5.00 -6.77
N ASP A 100 -13.77 6.17 -7.32
CA ASP A 100 -14.42 6.72 -8.51
C ASP A 100 -13.75 6.28 -9.83
N SER A 101 -12.84 5.30 -9.79
CA SER A 101 -12.17 4.78 -10.98
C SER A 101 -13.17 4.21 -11.99
N ALA A 102 -12.89 4.44 -13.28
CA ALA A 102 -13.66 3.84 -14.37
C ALA A 102 -13.46 2.31 -14.47
N ASP A 103 -12.41 1.77 -13.85
CA ASP A 103 -12.20 0.33 -13.75
C ASP A 103 -12.97 -0.23 -12.54
N PRO A 104 -13.94 -1.14 -12.74
CA PRO A 104 -14.78 -1.65 -11.67
C PRO A 104 -14.02 -2.54 -10.67
N GLY A 105 -12.89 -3.15 -11.10
CA GLY A 105 -12.02 -3.92 -10.21
C GLY A 105 -11.31 -3.00 -9.23
N VAL A 106 -10.69 -1.94 -9.75
CA VAL A 106 -9.97 -0.95 -8.95
C VAL A 106 -10.91 -0.23 -7.98
N SER A 107 -12.08 0.22 -8.45
CA SER A 107 -13.10 0.87 -7.62
C SER A 107 -13.53 -0.02 -6.43
N ASN A 108 -13.78 -1.31 -6.69
CA ASN A 108 -14.17 -2.27 -5.66
C ASN A 108 -13.02 -2.56 -4.68
N ALA A 109 -11.79 -2.72 -5.18
CA ALA A 109 -10.61 -2.94 -4.35
C ALA A 109 -10.33 -1.74 -3.44
N ALA A 110 -10.39 -0.51 -3.96
CA ALA A 110 -10.21 0.72 -3.19
C ALA A 110 -11.29 0.84 -2.09
N SER A 111 -12.56 0.61 -2.45
CA SER A 111 -13.67 0.59 -1.48
C SER A 111 -13.46 -0.44 -0.36
N ARG A 112 -12.94 -1.62 -0.71
CA ARG A 112 -12.62 -2.67 0.27
C ARG A 112 -11.47 -2.25 1.19
N VAL A 113 -10.41 -1.64 0.64
CA VAL A 113 -9.29 -1.13 1.43
C VAL A 113 -9.77 -0.05 2.41
N LEU A 114 -10.57 0.91 1.96
CA LEU A 114 -11.18 1.92 2.84
C LEU A 114 -12.06 1.27 3.93
N SER A 115 -12.87 0.28 3.57
CA SER A 115 -13.68 -0.46 4.54
C SER A 115 -12.83 -1.21 5.59
N LEU A 116 -11.66 -1.71 5.20
CA LEU A 116 -10.71 -2.34 6.14
C LEU A 116 -10.06 -1.30 7.06
N LEU A 117 -9.82 -0.08 6.56
CA LEU A 117 -9.32 1.03 7.37
C LEU A 117 -10.41 1.56 8.32
N ASP A 118 -11.68 1.58 7.93
CA ASP A 118 -12.76 2.06 8.79
C ASP A 118 -13.24 1.02 9.82
N GLY A 119 -12.90 -0.26 9.60
CA GLY A 119 -13.17 -1.32 10.56
C GLY A 119 -12.30 -1.18 11.81
N GLU A 120 -12.88 -0.66 12.90
CA GLU A 120 -12.26 -0.65 14.22
C GLU A 120 -11.76 -2.05 14.65
N PRO A 121 -10.62 -2.14 15.37
CA PRO A 121 -10.20 -3.35 16.06
C PRO A 121 -11.29 -3.77 17.04
N GLY A 122 -11.60 -5.07 17.09
CA GLY A 122 -12.74 -5.63 17.80
C GLY A 122 -12.98 -5.01 19.18
N LEU A 123 -14.17 -4.44 19.36
CA LEU A 123 -14.77 -4.27 20.68
C LEU A 123 -14.74 -5.63 21.39
N PRO A 124 -14.28 -5.72 22.65
CA PRO A 124 -14.52 -6.92 23.44
C PRO A 124 -16.02 -7.17 23.49
N ASP A 125 -16.41 -8.38 23.12
CA ASP A 125 -17.74 -8.93 23.37
C ASP A 125 -17.87 -9.08 24.89
N ASP A 126 -18.37 -8.05 25.54
CA ASP A 126 -18.74 -8.07 26.96
C ASP A 126 -20.05 -8.87 27.11
N GLY A 127 -19.95 -10.19 26.93
CA GLY A 127 -21.00 -11.19 27.18
C GLY A 127 -20.85 -11.90 28.52
#